data_AF-A0A2E4W800-F1
#
_entry.id   AF-A0A2E4W800-F1
#
_cell.length_a   1.000
_cell.length_b   1.000
_cell.length_c   1.000
_cell.angle_alpha   90.00
_cell.angle_beta   90.00
_cell.angle_gamma   90.00
#
_symmetry.space_group_name_H-M   'P 1'
#
loop_
_entity.id
_entity.type
_entity.pdbx_description
1 polymer ?
#
loop_
_entity_poly.entity_id
_entity_poly.type
_entity_poly.pdbx_seq_one_letter_code
_entity_poly.pdbx_strand_id
1 'polypeptide(L)' 'MKDLIEAFEIFAKYTEDKYCFGCEHDELFVYVDPEDVSSEDLKRLKELGFKATSYDTFVKYC' A
#
# COMPACT_ATOMS: atom_id res chain seq x y z
N MET A 1 11.35 9.81 0.14
CA MET A 1 10.78 9.89 1.50
C MET A 1 9.39 10.53 1.50
N LYS A 2 9.20 11.70 0.87
CA LYS A 2 7.88 12.33 0.70
C LYS A 2 6.84 11.39 0.05
N ASP A 3 7.23 10.71 -1.02
CA ASP A 3 6.38 9.76 -1.74
C ASP A 3 5.90 8.58 -0.87
N LEU A 4 6.75 8.12 0.06
CA LEU A 4 6.39 7.02 0.97
C LEU A 4 5.40 7.50 2.04
N ILE A 5 5.60 8.71 2.55
CA ILE A 5 4.67 9.33 3.51
C ILE A 5 3.29 9.49 2.84
N GLU A 6 3.25 9.98 1.60
CA GLU A 6 2.01 10.12 0.83
C GLU A 6 1.30 8.77 0.65
N ALA A 7 2.03 7.70 0.32
CA ALA A 7 1.44 6.37 0.22
C ALA A 7 0.81 5.92 1.55
N PHE A 8 1.48 6.18 2.68
CA PHE A 8 0.96 5.83 4.01
C PHE A 8 -0.26 6.66 4.41
N GLU A 9 -0.31 7.94 4.03
CA GLU A 9 -1.52 8.76 4.20
C GLU A 9 -2.70 8.23 3.39
N ILE A 10 -2.46 7.68 2.19
CA ILE A 10 -3.49 6.99 1.41
C ILE A 10 -3.95 5.72 2.13
N PHE A 11 -3.04 4.84 2.55
CA PHE A 11 -3.40 3.59 3.23
C PHE A 11 -4.15 3.82 4.55
N ALA A 12 -3.85 4.89 5.28
CA ALA A 12 -4.54 5.26 6.51
C ALA A 12 -6.04 5.58 6.32
N LYS A 13 -6.51 5.79 5.09
CA LYS A 13 -7.94 5.93 4.78
C LYS A 13 -8.70 4.59 4.83
N TYR A 14 -7.99 3.46 4.66
CA TYR A 14 -8.57 2.14 4.39
C TYR A 14 -8.33 1.11 5.50
N THR A 15 -7.49 1.43 6.49
CA THR A 15 -7.26 0.54 7.63
C THR A 15 -6.90 1.33 8.89
N GLU A 16 -7.40 0.88 10.02
CA GLU A 16 -6.98 1.33 11.36
C GLU A 16 -6.08 0.31 12.06
N ASP A 17 -5.72 -0.79 11.38
CA ASP A 17 -4.87 -1.82 11.95
C ASP A 17 -3.45 -1.29 12.18
N LYS A 18 -3.00 -1.43 13.41
CA LYS A 18 -1.64 -1.04 13.83
C LYS A 18 -0.56 -1.92 13.21
N TYR A 19 -0.92 -3.10 12.74
CA TYR A 19 -0.03 -4.08 12.12
C TYR A 19 -0.30 -4.24 10.62
N CYS A 20 -0.66 -3.16 9.93
CA CYS A 20 -0.94 -3.16 8.50
C CYS A 20 0.31 -3.22 7.60
N PHE A 21 1.52 -3.33 8.16
CA PHE A 21 2.76 -3.40 7.39
C PHE A 21 3.52 -4.70 7.65
N GLY A 22 4.01 -5.32 6.58
CA GLY A 22 4.96 -6.44 6.62
C GLY A 22 6.24 -6.04 5.91
N CYS A 23 7.40 -6.29 6.52
CA CYS A 23 8.70 -6.08 5.88
C CYS A 23 9.43 -7.41 5.83
N GLU A 24 9.62 -7.95 4.63
CA GLU A 24 10.34 -9.20 4.41
C GLU A 24 11.27 -9.02 3.22
N HIS A 25 12.52 -9.47 3.36
CA HIS A 25 13.54 -9.29 2.32
C HIS A 25 13.65 -7.83 1.83
N ASP A 26 13.54 -7.62 0.51
CA ASP A 26 13.50 -6.33 -0.19
C ASP A 26 12.06 -5.88 -0.50
N GLU A 27 11.05 -6.44 0.19
CA GLU A 27 9.64 -6.17 -0.03
C GLU A 27 8.98 -5.50 1.18
N LEU A 28 8.26 -4.40 0.92
CA LEU A 28 7.33 -3.75 1.84
C LEU A 28 5.90 -4.12 1.45
N PHE A 29 5.24 -4.89 2.30
CA PHE A 29 3.84 -5.25 2.20
C PHE A 29 2.96 -4.29 2.99
N VAL A 30 1.77 -4.02 2.44
CA VAL A 30 0.70 -3.29 3.13
C VAL A 30 -0.58 -4.13 3.06
N TYR A 31 -1.11 -4.50 4.22
CA TYR A 31 -2.29 -5.35 4.40
C TYR A 31 -3.58 -4.53 4.23
N VAL A 32 -3.82 -4.04 3.02
CA VAL A 32 -5.05 -3.36 2.59
C VAL A 32 -5.53 -4.04 1.31
N ASP A 33 -6.80 -4.44 1.30
CA ASP A 33 -7.44 -5.06 0.14
C ASP A 33 -7.54 -4.05 -1.01
N PRO A 34 -6.95 -4.32 -2.18
CA PRO A 34 -7.08 -3.46 -3.35
C PRO A 34 -8.52 -3.21 -3.82
N GLU A 35 -9.47 -4.10 -3.50
CA GLU A 35 -10.90 -3.92 -3.84
C GLU A 35 -11.58 -2.83 -3.01
N ASP A 36 -11.07 -2.53 -1.80
CA ASP A 36 -11.57 -1.47 -0.93
C ASP A 36 -11.02 -0.08 -1.31
N VAL A 37 -9.98 -0.03 -2.15
CA VAL A 37 -9.29 1.22 -2.50
C VAL A 37 -9.94 1.89 -3.71
N SER A 38 -10.19 3.19 -3.61
CA SER A 38 -10.76 3.96 -4.72
C SER A 38 -9.86 3.92 -5.97
N SER A 39 -10.46 4.03 -7.17
CA SER A 39 -9.70 4.02 -8.43
C SER A 39 -8.65 5.15 -8.53
N GLU A 40 -8.91 6.29 -7.88
CA GLU A 40 -7.97 7.42 -7.82
C GLU A 40 -6.76 7.07 -6.95
N ASP A 41 -6.99 6.57 -5.74
CA ASP A 41 -5.92 6.17 -4.82
C ASP A 41 -5.14 4.96 -5.37
N LEU A 42 -5.81 3.98 -6.00
CA LEU A 42 -5.15 2.86 -6.69
C LEU A 42 -4.18 3.36 -7.77
N LYS A 43 -4.62 4.31 -8.60
CA LYS A 43 -3.77 4.91 -9.62
C LYS A 43 -2.57 5.61 -8.98
N ARG A 44 -2.80 6.35 -7.90
CA ARG A 44 -1.74 7.09 -7.20
C ARG A 44 -0.73 6.16 -6.54
N LEU A 45 -1.19 5.11 -5.85
CA LEU A 45 -0.33 4.07 -5.26
C LEU A 45 0.55 3.39 -6.30
N LYS A 46 -0.01 3.13 -7.50
CA LYS A 46 0.76 2.59 -8.63
C LYS A 46 1.86 3.54 -9.10
N GLU A 47 1.59 4.83 -9.19
CA GLU A 47 2.60 5.86 -9.51
C GLU A 47 3.70 5.96 -8.43
N LEU A 48 3.33 5.73 -7.17
CA LEU A 48 4.24 5.69 -6.01
C LEU A 48 5.03 4.36 -5.91
N GLY A 49 4.78 3.41 -6.81
CA GLY A 49 5.51 2.14 -6.93
C GLY A 49 4.93 0.97 -6.15
N PHE A 50 3.74 1.11 -5.55
CA PHE A 50 3.02 0.01 -4.92
C PHE A 50 2.22 -0.76 -5.96
N LYS A 51 2.22 -2.10 -5.85
CA LYS A 51 1.49 -3.01 -6.72
C LYS A 51 0.50 -3.82 -5.90
N ALA A 52 -0.75 -3.86 -6.33
CA ALA A 52 -1.71 -4.84 -5.81
C ALA A 52 -1.21 -6.26 -6.11
N THR A 53 -1.32 -7.14 -5.12
CA THR A 53 -0.97 -8.57 -5.24
C THR A 53 -2.25 -9.40 -5.34
N SER A 54 -2.10 -10.69 -5.64
CA SER A 54 -3.20 -11.65 -5.63
C SER A 54 -3.58 -12.14 -4.22
N TYR A 55 -2.99 -11.56 -3.18
CA TYR A 55 -3.24 -11.91 -1.77
C TYR A 55 -3.91 -10.76 -1.02
N ASP A 56 -4.68 -9.93 -1.72
CA ASP A 56 -5.44 -8.82 -1.14
C ASP A 56 -4.54 -7.85 -0.35
N THR A 57 -3.34 -7.57 -0.89
CA THR A 57 -2.33 -6.67 -0.30
C THR A 57 -1.65 -5.83 -1.37
N PHE A 58 -0.90 -4.81 -0.92
CA PHE A 58 0.04 -4.07 -1.76
C PHE A 58 1.47 -4.47 -1.44
N VAL A 59 2.33 -4.49 -2.46
CA VAL A 59 3.78 -4.70 -2.31
C VAL A 59 4.56 -3.58 -3.00
N LYS A 60 5.65 -3.12 -2.37
CA LYS A 60 6.64 -2.25 -2.98
C LYS A 60 8.03 -2.86 -2.77
N TYR A 61 8.79 -2.96 -3.87
CA TYR A 61 10.20 -3.35 -3.84
C TYR A 61 11.07 -2.16 -3.39
N CYS A 62 12.03 -2.42 -2.50
CA CYS A 62 12.94 -1.43 -1.92
C CYS A 62 14.28 -1.37 -2.65
#